data_AF-A0A510IN77-F1
#
_entry.id   AF-A0A510IN77-F1
#
_cell.length_a   1.000
_cell.length_b   1.000
_cell.length_c   1.000
_cell.angle_alpha   90.00
_cell.angle_beta   90.00
_cell.angle_gamma   90.00
#
_symmetry.space_group_name_H-M   'P 1'
#
loop_
_entity.id
_entity.type
_entity.pdbx_description
1 polymer ?
#
loop_
_entity_poly.entity_id
_entity_poly.type
_entity_poly.pdbx_seq_one_letter_code
_entity_poly.pdbx_strand_id
1 'polypeptide(L)'
;MQVEGEEFLSIYQAMVGGAKRGEITESPAQRHFCSRCGSALWLWDPRWPELVHPFASAIDTELPVPPQRTHMMLKYTKLWIEPDIREGDEVYDVYPEESLLQWHERHNLDV
;
A
#
# COMPACT_ATOMS: atom_id res chain seq x y z
N MET A 1 -3.40 15.84 14.13
CA MET A 1 -2.15 15.75 13.34
C MET A 1 -1.86 17.14 12.79
N GLN A 2 -0.60 17.58 12.79
CA GLN A 2 -0.18 18.82 12.11
C GLN A 2 0.58 18.39 10.85
N VAL A 3 0.29 19.00 9.71
CA VAL A 3 0.93 18.70 8.42
C VAL A 3 1.62 19.97 7.93
N GLU A 4 2.91 19.87 7.64
CA GLU A 4 3.66 20.94 6.98
C GLU A 4 3.62 20.73 5.47
N GLY A 5 3.40 21.81 4.69
CA GLY A 5 3.28 21.72 3.24
C GLY A 5 1.92 21.20 2.75
N GLU A 6 0.85 21.37 3.55
CA GLU A 6 -0.51 20.95 3.21
C GLU A 6 -1.00 21.56 1.89
N GLU A 7 -0.51 22.74 1.51
CA GLU A 7 -0.82 23.37 0.21
C GLU A 7 -0.33 22.58 -1.01
N PHE A 8 0.62 21.66 -0.81
CA PHE A 8 1.12 20.76 -1.85
C PHE A 8 0.47 19.36 -1.77
N LEU A 9 -0.42 19.13 -0.82
CA LEU A 9 -1.12 17.86 -0.67
C LEU A 9 -2.25 17.76 -1.69
N SER A 10 -2.37 16.62 -2.35
CA SER A 10 -3.51 16.29 -3.19
C SER A 10 -4.01 14.89 -2.88
N ILE A 11 -5.31 14.69 -3.07
CA ILE A 11 -6.01 13.45 -2.74
C ILE A 11 -6.61 12.88 -4.01
N TYR A 12 -6.37 11.59 -4.26
CA TYR A 12 -7.00 10.85 -5.33
C TYR A 12 -7.75 9.63 -4.79
N GLN A 13 -9.02 9.53 -5.20
CA GLN A 13 -9.88 8.37 -4.96
C GLN A 13 -10.05 7.61 -6.27
N ALA A 14 -9.68 6.32 -6.26
CA ALA A 14 -9.68 5.51 -7.47
C ALA A 14 -11.09 5.10 -7.87
N MET A 15 -11.37 5.11 -9.17
CA MET A 15 -12.58 4.50 -9.73
C MET A 15 -12.36 2.98 -9.83
N VAL A 16 -13.14 2.20 -9.09
CA VAL A 16 -13.00 0.74 -8.99
C VAL A 16 -14.23 0.03 -9.55
N GLY A 17 -14.02 -1.11 -10.20
CA GLY A 17 -15.12 -1.96 -10.65
C GLY A 17 -15.80 -2.60 -9.43
N GLY A 18 -17.10 -2.37 -9.28
CA GLY A 18 -17.92 -2.97 -8.23
C GLY A 18 -18.07 -4.48 -8.39
N ALA A 19 -18.57 -5.15 -7.34
CA ALA A 19 -18.84 -6.59 -7.35
C ALA A 19 -19.88 -7.01 -8.40
N LYS A 20 -20.68 -6.05 -8.90
CA LYS A 20 -21.61 -6.24 -10.01
C LYS A 20 -20.96 -5.81 -11.32
N ARG A 21 -21.04 -6.69 -12.32
CA ARG A 21 -20.48 -6.47 -13.66
C ARG A 21 -21.02 -5.16 -14.26
N GLY A 22 -20.12 -4.20 -14.48
CA GLY A 22 -20.42 -2.94 -15.18
C GLY A 22 -20.61 -1.71 -14.29
N GLU A 23 -20.61 -1.84 -12.97
CA GLU A 23 -20.66 -0.70 -12.06
C GLU A 23 -19.23 -0.23 -11.75
N ILE A 24 -18.95 1.06 -11.98
CA ILE A 24 -17.69 1.70 -11.57
C ILE A 24 -18.05 2.67 -10.45
N THR A 25 -17.49 2.46 -9.27
CA THR A 25 -17.73 3.32 -8.11
C THR A 25 -16.44 3.97 -7.64
N GLU A 26 -16.55 5.14 -7.03
CA GLU A 26 -15.41 5.79 -6.41
C GLU A 26 -15.05 5.05 -5.10
N SER A 27 -13.78 4.70 -4.95
CA SER A 27 -13.27 4.09 -3.73
C SER A 27 -13.18 5.14 -2.62
N PRO A 28 -13.61 4.84 -1.39
CA PRO A 28 -13.42 5.76 -0.26
C PRO A 28 -11.95 5.92 0.14
N ALA A 29 -11.05 5.06 -0.33
CA ALA A 29 -9.63 5.11 -0.05
C ALA A 29 -8.97 6.36 -0.67
N GLN A 30 -8.42 7.21 0.19
CA GLN A 30 -7.76 8.46 -0.15
C GLN A 30 -6.26 8.24 -0.32
N ARG A 31 -5.77 8.35 -1.56
CA ARG A 31 -4.33 8.33 -1.87
C ARG A 31 -3.80 9.75 -1.80
N HIS A 32 -2.97 10.00 -0.80
CA HIS A 32 -2.34 11.30 -0.58
C HIS A 32 -1.01 11.36 -1.31
N PHE A 33 -0.80 12.40 -2.11
CA PHE A 33 0.42 12.59 -2.89
C PHE A 33 0.79 14.08 -3.00
N CYS A 34 2.06 14.34 -3.30
CA CYS A 34 2.53 15.70 -3.53
C CYS A 34 2.14 16.19 -4.94
N SER A 35 1.41 17.30 -5.03
CA SER A 35 0.97 17.90 -6.29
C SER A 35 2.11 18.47 -7.15
N ARG A 36 3.29 18.68 -6.54
CA ARG A 36 4.46 19.27 -7.22
C ARG A 36 5.33 18.22 -7.91
N CYS A 37 5.54 17.07 -7.28
CA CYS A 37 6.45 16.03 -7.78
C CYS A 37 5.78 14.67 -8.01
N GLY A 38 4.51 14.49 -7.61
CA GLY A 38 3.79 13.24 -7.76
C GLY A 38 4.16 12.15 -6.76
N SER A 39 5.03 12.43 -5.78
CA SER A 39 5.44 11.44 -4.77
C SER A 39 4.23 10.95 -3.97
N ALA A 40 4.08 9.63 -3.90
CA ALA A 40 3.08 8.99 -3.05
C ALA A 40 3.50 9.11 -1.57
N LEU A 41 2.58 9.57 -0.71
CA LEU A 41 2.88 9.87 0.68
C LEU A 41 2.26 8.83 1.62
N TRP A 42 0.93 8.78 1.69
CA TRP A 42 0.20 7.75 2.44
C TRP A 42 -1.16 7.43 1.82
N LEU A 43 -1.72 6.30 2.21
CA LEU A 43 -3.12 5.97 1.98
C LEU A 43 -3.86 6.04 3.32
N TRP A 44 -5.04 6.64 3.31
CA TRP A 44 -5.98 6.63 4.42
C TRP A 44 -7.35 6.19 3.90
N ASP A 45 -8.09 5.45 4.72
CA ASP A 45 -9.42 4.97 4.33
C ASP A 45 -10.40 5.18 5.49
N PRO A 46 -11.53 5.88 5.27
CA PRO A 46 -12.49 6.17 6.33
C PRO A 46 -13.15 4.91 6.92
N ARG A 47 -13.01 3.74 6.27
CA ARG A 47 -13.49 2.46 6.80
C ARG A 47 -12.63 1.93 7.95
N TRP A 48 -11.37 2.41 8.07
CA TRP A 48 -10.43 2.11 9.15
C TRP A 48 -9.78 3.43 9.62
N PRO A 49 -10.56 4.33 10.24
CA PRO A 49 -10.13 5.70 10.52
C PRO A 49 -8.90 5.79 11.46
N GLU A 50 -8.63 4.74 12.21
CA GLU A 50 -7.49 4.59 13.13
C GLU A 50 -6.17 4.24 12.44
N LEU A 51 -6.19 3.82 11.17
CA LEU A 51 -5.01 3.36 10.44
C LEU A 51 -4.51 4.40 9.43
N VAL A 52 -3.19 4.54 9.34
CA VAL A 52 -2.49 5.31 8.30
C VAL A 52 -1.50 4.37 7.61
N HIS A 53 -1.52 4.34 6.28
CA HIS A 53 -0.67 3.44 5.49
C HIS A 53 0.38 4.26 4.72
N PRO A 54 1.52 4.61 5.32
CA PRO A 54 2.57 5.37 4.65
C PRO A 54 3.25 4.54 3.57
N PHE A 55 3.70 5.19 2.50
CA PHE A 55 4.68 4.60 1.60
C PHE A 55 6.06 4.63 2.25
N ALA A 56 6.81 3.53 2.21
CA ALA A 56 8.17 3.48 2.75
C ALA A 56 9.09 4.58 2.17
N SER A 57 8.87 4.98 0.91
CA SER A 57 9.61 6.08 0.26
C SER A 57 9.33 7.47 0.84
N ALA A 58 8.27 7.63 1.64
CA ALA A 58 7.91 8.87 2.31
C ALA A 58 8.46 8.95 3.74
N ILE A 59 9.14 7.89 4.21
CA ILE A 59 9.78 7.86 5.53
C ILE A 59 11.24 8.28 5.34
N ASP A 60 11.66 9.31 6.09
CA ASP A 60 12.98 9.93 6.01
C ASP A 60 13.96 9.42 7.09
N THR A 61 13.50 8.56 7.97
CA THR A 61 14.31 7.82 8.94
C THR A 61 14.73 6.46 8.39
N GLU A 62 15.82 5.90 8.94
CA GLU A 62 16.26 4.56 8.56
C GLU A 62 15.20 3.52 8.90
N LEU A 63 14.75 2.78 7.88
CA LEU A 63 13.86 1.64 8.04
C LEU A 63 14.68 0.35 8.15
N PRO A 64 14.28 -0.60 9.03
CA PRO A 64 14.92 -1.90 9.08
C PRO A 64 14.67 -2.67 7.77
N VAL A 65 15.62 -3.54 7.42
CA VAL A 65 15.39 -4.52 6.35
C VAL A 65 14.40 -5.55 6.89
N PRO A 66 13.28 -5.82 6.19
CA PRO A 66 12.31 -6.81 6.66
C PRO A 66 12.92 -8.22 6.59
N PRO A 67 12.59 -9.11 7.54
CA PRO A 67 13.10 -10.49 7.56
C PRO A 67 12.61 -11.33 6.37
N GLN A 68 11.51 -10.94 5.74
CA GLN A 68 10.90 -11.60 4.58
C GLN A 68 10.12 -10.57 3.75
N ARG A 69 9.89 -10.81 2.46
CA ARG A 69 8.95 -10.03 1.64
C ARG A 69 7.79 -10.89 1.17
N THR A 70 6.65 -10.24 0.96
CA THR A 70 5.47 -10.84 0.35
C THR A 70 5.17 -10.12 -0.96
N HIS A 71 5.19 -10.86 -2.07
CA HIS A 71 4.88 -10.39 -3.41
C HIS A 71 3.44 -10.76 -3.74
N MET A 72 2.58 -9.76 -3.90
CA MET A 72 1.14 -9.96 -4.15
C MET A 72 0.70 -9.24 -5.42
N MET A 73 -0.50 -9.59 -5.91
CA MET A 73 -1.08 -9.02 -7.15
C MET A 73 -0.24 -9.30 -8.41
N LEU A 74 0.61 -10.34 -8.39
CA LEU A 74 1.47 -10.65 -9.53
C LEU A 74 0.70 -11.07 -10.78
N LYS A 75 -0.54 -11.56 -10.66
CA LYS A 75 -1.42 -11.83 -11.80
C LYS A 75 -1.66 -10.61 -12.69
N TYR A 76 -1.56 -9.41 -12.12
CA TYR A 76 -1.78 -8.14 -12.83
C TYR A 76 -0.48 -7.43 -13.20
N THR A 77 0.69 -8.01 -12.88
CA THR A 77 1.98 -7.48 -13.30
C THR A 77 2.10 -7.49 -14.82
N LYS A 78 2.93 -6.59 -15.37
CA LYS A 78 3.22 -6.61 -16.81
C LYS A 78 4.22 -7.72 -17.10
N LEU A 79 4.08 -8.38 -18.25
CA LEU A 79 4.93 -9.52 -18.65
C LEU A 79 6.42 -9.20 -18.75
N TRP A 80 6.78 -7.93 -18.91
CA TRP A 80 8.18 -7.47 -19.01
C TRP A 80 8.78 -7.06 -17.65
N ILE A 81 8.05 -7.22 -16.55
CA ILE A 81 8.55 -6.92 -15.20
C ILE A 81 9.05 -8.22 -14.58
N GLU A 82 10.30 -8.22 -14.15
CA GLU A 82 10.93 -9.28 -13.39
C GLU A 82 10.93 -8.88 -11.89
N PRO A 83 10.10 -9.50 -11.04
CA PRO A 83 10.10 -9.19 -9.60
C PRO A 83 11.35 -9.73 -8.90
N ASP A 84 11.91 -8.96 -7.96
CA ASP A 84 13.04 -9.37 -7.10
C ASP A 84 12.57 -10.32 -5.99
N ILE A 85 12.24 -11.56 -6.38
CA ILE A 85 11.81 -12.63 -5.46
C ILE A 85 13.05 -13.35 -4.92
N ARG A 86 13.21 -13.35 -3.60
CA ARG A 86 14.35 -13.98 -2.92
C ARG A 86 13.97 -15.32 -2.28
N GLU A 87 14.98 -16.09 -1.90
CA GLU A 87 14.75 -17.32 -1.14
C GLU A 87 13.98 -17.02 0.15
N GLY A 88 12.88 -17.75 0.35
CA GLY A 88 11.99 -17.58 1.50
C GLY A 88 10.92 -16.50 1.33
N ASP A 89 10.94 -15.68 0.28
CA ASP A 89 9.83 -14.74 0.00
C ASP A 89 8.54 -15.50 -0.38
N GLU A 90 7.40 -14.91 -0.05
CA GLU A 90 6.10 -15.46 -0.41
C GLU A 90 5.55 -14.79 -1.68
N VAL A 91 4.82 -15.56 -2.49
CA VAL A 91 4.39 -15.15 -3.83
C VAL A 91 2.94 -15.50 -4.06
N TYR A 92 2.15 -14.50 -4.46
CA TYR A 92 0.71 -14.63 -4.68
C TYR A 92 0.25 -13.93 -5.95
N ASP A 93 -0.61 -14.60 -6.71
CA ASP A 93 -1.29 -14.05 -7.88
C ASP A 93 -2.15 -12.83 -7.50
N VAL A 94 -2.81 -12.89 -6.36
CA VAL A 94 -3.70 -11.87 -5.79
C VAL A 94 -3.29 -11.59 -4.35
N TYR A 95 -4.22 -11.21 -3.46
CA TYR A 95 -3.92 -11.04 -2.04
C TYR A 95 -3.62 -12.38 -1.33
N PRO A 96 -2.68 -12.41 -0.37
CA PRO A 96 -2.55 -13.53 0.56
C PRO A 96 -3.76 -13.63 1.49
N GLU A 97 -3.94 -14.79 2.12
CA GLU A 97 -4.89 -14.95 3.23
C GLU A 97 -4.36 -14.33 4.53
N GLU A 98 -3.03 -14.27 4.68
CA GLU A 98 -2.35 -13.63 5.81
C GLU A 98 -2.55 -12.11 5.78
N SER A 99 -2.93 -11.53 6.92
CA SER A 99 -2.99 -10.08 7.12
C SER A 99 -1.63 -9.50 7.48
N LEU A 100 -1.46 -8.18 7.30
CA LEU A 100 -0.24 -7.49 7.72
C LEU A 100 0.05 -7.67 9.22
N LEU A 101 -0.98 -7.73 10.07
CA LEU A 101 -0.80 -7.98 11.51
C LEU A 101 -0.23 -9.39 11.75
N GLN A 102 -0.84 -10.42 11.16
CA GLN A 102 -0.38 -11.80 11.30
C GLN A 102 1.05 -12.00 10.77
N TRP A 103 1.42 -11.26 9.72
CA TRP A 103 2.79 -11.25 9.22
C TRP A 103 3.75 -10.71 10.29
N HIS A 104 3.43 -9.60 10.96
CA HIS A 104 4.25 -9.07 12.06
C HIS A 104 4.29 -10.05 13.24
N GLU A 105 3.17 -10.68 13.60
CA GLU A 105 3.10 -11.67 14.70
C GLU A 105 4.05 -12.84 14.43
N ARG A 106 3.99 -13.40 13.21
CA ARG A 106 4.83 -14.52 12.78
C ARG A 106 6.32 -14.19 12.82
N HIS A 107 6.67 -12.93 12.53
CA HIS A 107 8.06 -12.45 12.55
C HIS A 107 8.51 -11.85 13.88
N ASN A 108 7.65 -11.87 14.92
CA ASN A 108 7.91 -11.25 16.22
C ASN A 108 8.22 -9.75 16.11
N LEU A 109 7.50 -9.05 15.24
CA LEU A 109 7.67 -7.62 14.97
C LEU A 109 6.56 -6.76 15.57
N ASP A 110 5.54 -7.36 16.18
CA ASP A 110 4.54 -6.59 16.93
C ASP A 110 5.15 -6.00 18.19
N VAL A 111 4.87 -4.72 18.39
CA VAL A 111 5.28 -3.92 19.55
C VAL A 111 4.07 -3.65 20.44
#